data_AF-A0A3E4WB66-F1
#
_entry.id   AF-A0A3E4WB66-F1
#
_cell.length_a   1.000
_cell.length_b   1.000
_cell.length_c   1.000
_cell.angle_alpha   90.00
_cell.angle_beta   90.00
_cell.angle_gamma   90.00
#
_symmetry.space_group_name_H-M   'P 1'
#
loop_
_entity.id
_entity.type
_entity.pdbx_description
1 polymer ?
#
loop_
_entity_poly.entity_id
_entity_poly.type
_entity_poly.pdbx_seq_one_letter_code
_entity_poly.pdbx_strand_id
1 'polypeptide(L)' 'MTGEIFISLLAFYQSTMILDQQSIRLKEYTKFVTHHFQKSGKYINKNVISEIYQLFDGIICYIRSMIVFLSFGWEEH' A
#
# COMPACT_ATOMS: atom_id res chain seq x y z
N MET A 1 34.54 -18.49 1.78
CA MET A 1 33.61 -18.46 0.62
C MET A 1 32.39 -17.55 0.82
N THR A 2 32.32 -16.72 1.89
CA THR A 2 31.13 -15.90 2.21
C THR A 2 31.23 -14.45 1.69
N GLY A 3 32.42 -13.99 1.28
CA GLY A 3 32.66 -12.60 0.86
C GLY A 3 32.32 -12.28 -0.60
N GLU A 4 32.34 -13.27 -1.50
CA GLU A 4 32.11 -13.02 -2.94
C GLU A 4 30.63 -12.80 -3.30
N ILE A 5 29.72 -13.28 -2.47
CA ILE A 5 28.28 -13.08 -2.64
C ILE A 5 27.93 -11.58 -2.51
N PHE A 6 28.61 -10.84 -1.63
CA PHE A 6 28.37 -9.41 -1.44
C PHE A 6 28.94 -8.55 -2.58
N ILE A 7 30.07 -8.96 -3.17
CA ILE A 7 30.68 -8.27 -4.33
C ILE A 7 29.84 -8.47 -5.59
N SER A 8 29.27 -9.67 -5.80
CA SER A 8 28.44 -9.96 -6.97
C SER A 8 27.09 -9.23 -6.96
N LEU A 9 26.47 -9.00 -5.79
CA LEU A 9 25.23 -8.19 -5.70
C LEU A 9 25.39 -6.79 -6.32
N LEU A 10 26.54 -6.14 -6.13
CA LEU A 10 26.78 -4.80 -6.68
C LEU A 10 26.79 -4.82 -8.23
N ALA A 11 27.33 -5.86 -8.85
CA ALA A 11 27.28 -6.06 -10.30
C ALA A 11 25.85 -6.37 -10.81
N PHE A 12 25.01 -7.03 -10.00
CA PHE A 12 23.59 -7.22 -10.32
C PHE A 12 22.81 -5.89 -10.36
N TYR A 13 23.11 -4.94 -9.47
CA TYR A 13 22.49 -3.60 -9.52
C TYR A 13 23.02 -2.73 -10.68
N GLN A 14 24.18 -3.05 -11.25
CA GLN A 14 24.75 -2.30 -12.39
C GLN A 14 24.12 -2.67 -13.75
N SER A 15 23.50 -3.83 -13.85
CA SER A 15 22.88 -4.33 -15.09
C SER A 15 21.35 -4.23 -15.09
N THR A 16 20.76 -3.62 -14.05
CA THR A 16 19.31 -3.53 -13.87
C THR A 16 18.85 -2.08 -13.73
N MET A 17 17.65 -1.79 -14.25
CA MET A 17 17.00 -0.49 -14.07
C MET A 17 16.37 -0.43 -12.68
N ILE A 18 16.77 0.55 -11.86
CA ILE A 18 16.15 0.80 -10.55
C ILE A 18 14.89 1.65 -10.76
N LEU A 19 13.74 1.13 -10.34
CA LEU A 19 12.48 1.85 -10.31
C LEU A 19 12.22 2.34 -8.87
N ASP A 20 12.31 3.65 -8.67
CA ASP A 20 11.93 4.28 -7.40
C ASP A 20 10.42 4.59 -7.40
N GLN A 21 9.63 3.64 -6.89
CA GLN A 21 8.18 3.79 -6.81
C GLN A 21 7.82 4.49 -5.49
N GLN A 22 7.52 5.78 -5.58
CA GLN A 22 6.99 6.53 -4.45
C GLN A 22 5.58 6.06 -4.06
N SER A 23 5.22 6.29 -2.80
CA SER A 23 3.87 6.00 -2.32
C SER A 23 2.81 6.77 -3.11
N ILE A 24 1.66 6.13 -3.33
CA ILE A 24 0.50 6.76 -3.93
C ILE A 24 0.02 7.85 -2.98
N ARG A 25 0.02 9.10 -3.45
CA ARG A 25 -0.48 10.26 -2.70
C ARG A 25 -1.86 9.98 -2.06
N LEU A 26 -2.03 10.44 -0.81
CA LEU A 26 -3.26 10.25 -0.02
C LEU A 26 -4.54 10.63 -0.78
N LYS A 27 -4.53 11.73 -1.54
CA LYS A 27 -5.71 12.20 -2.30
C LYS A 27 -6.15 11.18 -3.35
N GLU A 28 -5.20 10.66 -4.12
CA GLU A 28 -5.42 9.64 -5.15
C GLU A 28 -5.83 8.31 -4.52
N TYR A 29 -5.18 7.93 -3.43
CA TYR A 29 -5.52 6.71 -2.70
C TYR A 29 -6.93 6.78 -2.09
N THR A 30 -7.32 7.93 -1.54
CA THR A 30 -8.68 8.16 -1.00
C THR A 30 -9.74 7.98 -2.08
N LYS A 31 -9.50 8.48 -3.30
CA LYS A 31 -10.41 8.26 -4.44
C LYS A 31 -10.54 6.77 -4.78
N PHE A 32 -9.43 6.05 -4.79
CA PHE A 32 -9.42 4.60 -5.06
C PHE A 32 -10.24 3.82 -4.03
N VAL A 33 -10.00 4.06 -2.74
CA VAL A 33 -10.69 3.36 -1.66
C VAL A 33 -12.19 3.71 -1.62
N THR A 34 -12.54 4.99 -1.76
CA THR A 34 -13.96 5.39 -1.78
C THR A 34 -14.71 4.77 -2.97
N HIS A 35 -14.10 4.73 -4.15
CA HIS A 35 -14.67 4.06 -5.32
C HIS A 35 -14.83 2.54 -5.08
N HIS A 36 -13.85 1.90 -4.45
CA HIS A 36 -13.91 0.47 -4.12
C HIS A 36 -15.10 0.12 -3.21
N PHE A 37 -15.30 0.90 -2.14
CA PHE A 37 -16.44 0.71 -1.22
C PHE A 37 -17.78 1.01 -1.90
N GLN A 38 -17.86 2.08 -2.70
CA GLN A 38 -19.09 2.38 -3.44
C GLN A 38 -19.50 1.26 -4.39
N LYS A 39 -18.53 0.60 -5.04
CA LYS A 39 -18.79 -0.54 -5.93
C LYS A 39 -19.37 -1.75 -5.19
N SER A 40 -19.07 -1.92 -3.90
CA SER A 40 -19.66 -2.95 -3.05
C SER A 40 -20.93 -2.49 -2.32
N GLY A 41 -21.45 -1.30 -2.63
CA GLY A 41 -22.62 -0.73 -1.95
C GLY A 41 -22.33 -0.26 -0.52
N LYS A 42 -21.06 -0.23 -0.11
CA LYS A 42 -20.62 0.19 1.23
C LYS A 42 -20.13 1.64 1.19
N TYR A 43 -20.09 2.27 2.36
CA TYR A 43 -19.54 3.61 2.54
C TYR A 43 -18.40 3.56 3.56
N ILE A 44 -17.35 4.35 3.31
CA ILE A 44 -16.24 4.56 4.23
C ILE A 44 -15.97 6.06 4.37
N ASN A 45 -15.80 6.52 5.61
CA ASN A 45 -15.46 7.90 5.89
C ASN A 45 -14.03 8.20 5.44
N LYS A 46 -13.83 9.31 4.74
CA LYS A 46 -12.50 9.76 4.26
C LYS A 46 -11.51 9.99 5.41
N ASN A 47 -11.98 10.37 6.60
CA ASN A 47 -11.13 10.54 7.77
C ASN A 47 -10.49 9.21 8.21
N VAL A 48 -11.25 8.11 8.18
CA VAL A 48 -10.74 6.76 8.49
C VAL A 48 -9.64 6.37 7.50
N ILE A 49 -9.82 6.68 6.21
CA ILE A 49 -8.79 6.43 5.20
C ILE A 49 -7.52 7.25 5.51
N SER A 50 -7.68 8.52 5.89
CA SER A 50 -6.55 9.40 6.25
C SER A 50 -5.80 8.91 7.49
N GLU A 51 -6.52 8.46 8.52
CA GLU A 51 -5.92 7.93 9.75
C GLU A 51 -5.12 6.66 9.49
N ILE A 52 -5.68 5.71 8.73
CA ILE A 52 -4.96 4.48 8.34
C ILE A 52 -3.72 4.84 7.50
N TYR A 53 -3.86 5.78 6.58
CA TYR A 53 -2.75 6.19 5.73
C TYR A 53 -1.60 6.80 6.55
N GLN A 54 -1.91 7.65 7.53
CA GLN A 54 -0.92 8.22 8.45
C GLN A 54 -0.31 7.18 9.38
N LEU A 55 -1.12 6.25 9.89
CA LEU A 55 -0.65 5.17 10.79
C LEU A 55 0.44 4.31 10.16
N PHE A 56 0.36 4.07 8.85
CA PHE A 56 1.33 3.26 8.11
C PHE A 56 2.29 4.08 7.25
N ASP A 57 2.37 5.39 7.45
CA ASP A 57 3.28 6.30 6.72
C ASP A 57 3.20 6.14 5.18
N GLY A 58 2.00 5.96 4.65
CA GLY A 58 1.80 5.74 3.22
C GLY A 58 2.29 4.39 2.69
N ILE A 59 2.71 3.45 3.53
CA ILE A 59 3.12 2.10 3.10
C ILE A 59 1.91 1.31 2.60
N ILE A 60 1.79 1.25 1.27
CA ILE A 60 0.58 0.79 0.59
C ILE A 60 0.17 -0.65 0.92
N CYS A 61 1.13 -1.55 1.18
CA CYS A 61 0.78 -2.94 1.51
C CYS A 61 0.01 -3.05 2.83
N TYR A 62 0.43 -2.32 3.87
CA TYR A 62 -0.28 -2.31 5.15
C TYR A 62 -1.63 -1.61 5.07
N ILE A 63 -1.67 -0.45 4.41
CA ILE A 63 -2.90 0.32 4.21
C ILE A 63 -3.92 -0.55 3.45
N ARG A 64 -3.49 -1.21 2.37
CA ARG A 64 -4.34 -2.12 1.58
C ARG A 64 -4.90 -3.23 2.45
N SER A 65 -4.07 -3.90 3.24
CA SER A 65 -4.52 -4.99 4.12
C SER A 65 -5.59 -4.53 5.11
N MET A 66 -5.43 -3.35 5.71
CA MET A 66 -6.43 -2.78 6.63
C MET A 66 -7.73 -2.39 5.93
N ILE A 67 -7.65 -1.76 4.76
CA ILE A 67 -8.83 -1.40 3.97
C ILE A 67 -9.61 -2.64 3.51
N VAL A 68 -8.90 -3.70 3.13
CA VAL A 68 -9.50 -4.99 2.76
C VAL A 68 -10.17 -5.62 3.99
N PHE A 69 -9.49 -5.64 5.13
CA PHE A 69 -10.07 -6.12 6.39
C PHE A 69 -11.37 -5.37 6.74
N LEU A 70 -11.40 -4.04 6.64
CA LEU A 70 -12.61 -3.23 6.87
C LEU A 70 -13.71 -3.47 5.83
N SER A 71 -13.36 -3.84 4.61
CA SER A 71 -14.32 -4.14 3.55
C SER A 71 -15.10 -5.44 3.82
N PHE A 72 -14.44 -6.42 4.43
CA PHE A 72 -15.00 -7.73 4.76
C PHE A 72 -15.58 -7.79 6.18
N GLY A 73 -14.95 -7.14 7.16
CA GLY A 73 -15.31 -7.20 8.57
C GLY A 73 -16.59 -6.46 8.97
N TRP A 74 -17.32 -5.85 8.02
CA TRP A 74 -18.63 -5.21 8.25
C TRP A 74 -19.82 -6.14 7.97
N GLU A 75 -19.62 -7.45 7.87
CA GLU A 75 -20.69 -8.44 7.66
C GLU A 75 -21.12 -9.18 8.93
N GLU A 76 -20.88 -8.61 10.11
CA GLU A 76 -21.52 -9.08 11.34
C GLU A 76 -22.59 -8.08 11.83
N HIS A 77 -23.84 -8.57 11.78
CA HIS A 77 -25.13 -8.00 12.20
C HIS A 77 -25.93 -7.18 11.18
#